data_AF-A0A428P9M2-F1
#
_entry.id   AF-A0A428P9M2-F1
#
_cell.length_a   1.000
_cell.length_b   1.000
_cell.length_c   1.000
_cell.angle_alpha   90.00
_cell.angle_beta   90.00
_cell.angle_gamma   90.00
#
_symmetry.space_group_name_H-M   'P 1'
#
loop_
_entity.id
_entity.type
_entity.pdbx_description
1 polymer ?
#
loop_
_entity_poly.entity_id
_entity_poly.type
_entity_poly.pdbx_seq_one_letter_code
_entity_poly.pdbx_strand_id
1 'polypeptide(L)'
;MPASTRALRGLEAYPDNLNHFRFRRANERAVDLTFTIPRRHKSRRDLDDSIDQIVNLLGQVRKEMIDLAAEGPLGTDALGDLVQEAREMVHGAVFVVTRFYHDREEGVRTARQREYAALRQQRRGCVAHHIYHAIITIRYEFAAHASQLLASRDSRVAKLLDALHKVEVQKLELVAQGGTTPYWE
;
A
#
# COMPACT_ATOMS: atom_id res chain seq x y z
N MET A 1 -17.34 -22.15 10.59
CA MET A 1 -16.42 -21.28 11.34
C MET A 1 -16.64 -19.85 10.86
N PRO A 2 -16.81 -18.84 11.73
CA PRO A 2 -16.93 -17.46 11.26
C PRO A 2 -15.59 -17.02 10.65
N ALA A 3 -15.63 -16.53 9.41
CA ALA A 3 -14.47 -15.93 8.75
C ALA A 3 -13.95 -14.80 9.64
N SER A 4 -12.64 -14.78 9.88
CA SER A 4 -12.01 -13.73 10.69
C SER A 4 -12.29 -12.36 10.04
N THR A 5 -12.37 -11.29 10.83
CA THR A 5 -12.57 -9.93 10.29
C THR A 5 -11.44 -9.53 9.33
N ARG A 6 -10.27 -10.18 9.45
CA ARG A 6 -9.15 -10.10 8.50
C ARG A 6 -9.44 -10.81 7.17
N ALA A 7 -10.04 -12.00 7.20
CA ALA A 7 -10.45 -12.74 6.00
C ALA A 7 -11.45 -11.94 5.17
N LEU A 8 -12.46 -11.37 5.83
CA LEU A 8 -13.51 -10.55 5.18
C LEU A 8 -12.99 -9.24 4.56
N ARG A 9 -11.76 -8.83 4.90
CA ARG A 9 -11.13 -7.58 4.44
C ARG A 9 -9.95 -7.81 3.50
N GLY A 10 -9.73 -9.05 3.04
CA GLY A 10 -8.67 -9.38 2.09
C GLY A 10 -7.26 -9.29 2.64
N LEU A 11 -7.08 -9.37 3.98
CA LEU A 11 -5.78 -9.21 4.64
C LEU A 11 -5.01 -10.53 4.87
N GLU A 12 -5.49 -11.64 4.32
CA GLU A 12 -4.93 -12.98 4.61
C GLU A 12 -3.88 -13.47 3.60
N ALA A 13 -3.56 -12.71 2.55
CA ALA A 13 -2.78 -13.24 1.42
C ALA A 13 -1.62 -12.34 0.93
N TYR A 14 -0.84 -11.75 1.84
CA TYR A 14 0.53 -11.34 1.47
C TYR A 14 1.52 -12.07 2.38
N PRO A 15 2.30 -13.04 1.84
CA PRO A 15 3.29 -13.76 2.61
C PRO A 15 4.27 -12.78 3.28
N ASP A 16 4.47 -12.89 4.60
CA ASP A 16 5.34 -11.99 5.38
C ASP A 16 6.79 -11.92 4.84
N ASN A 17 7.18 -12.88 4.00
CA ASN A 17 8.46 -13.05 3.32
C ASN A 17 8.61 -12.29 1.99
N LEU A 18 7.57 -11.65 1.45
CA LEU A 18 7.62 -10.86 0.20
C LEU A 18 7.66 -9.36 0.46
N ASN A 19 8.68 -8.89 1.19
CA ASN A 19 8.86 -7.45 1.45
C ASN A 19 10.17 -6.89 0.89
N HIS A 20 11.03 -7.75 0.36
CA HIS A 20 12.29 -7.36 -0.25
C HIS A 20 12.13 -7.46 -1.76
N PHE A 21 12.21 -6.31 -2.42
CA PHE A 21 12.10 -6.20 -3.87
C PHE A 21 13.47 -5.85 -4.41
N ARG A 22 13.90 -6.60 -5.42
CA ARG A 22 15.17 -6.42 -6.08
C ARG A 22 14.90 -6.36 -7.57
N PHE A 23 15.21 -5.22 -8.18
CA PHE A 23 15.11 -5.08 -9.62
C PHE A 23 16.39 -5.58 -10.28
N ARG A 24 16.30 -6.46 -11.29
CA ARG A 24 17.49 -6.98 -11.99
C ARG A 24 17.41 -6.72 -13.49
N ARG A 25 18.51 -6.24 -14.08
CA ARG A 25 18.72 -6.28 -15.55
C ARG A 25 19.15 -7.69 -15.97
N ALA A 26 18.71 -8.14 -17.14
CA ALA A 26 19.09 -9.44 -17.72
C ALA A 26 20.57 -9.50 -18.17
N ASN A 27 21.17 -8.36 -18.54
CA ASN A 27 22.59 -8.26 -18.90
C ASN A 27 23.41 -7.76 -17.70
N GLU A 28 24.62 -8.31 -17.51
CA GLU A 28 25.49 -8.33 -16.32
C GLU A 28 25.95 -6.97 -15.70
N ARG A 29 25.24 -5.87 -15.95
CA ARG A 29 25.43 -4.56 -15.29
C ARG A 29 24.16 -4.15 -14.53
N ALA A 30 23.76 -5.01 -13.59
CA ALA A 30 22.52 -4.86 -12.84
C ALA A 30 22.43 -3.52 -12.09
N VAL A 31 21.34 -2.79 -12.33
CA VAL A 31 20.90 -1.72 -11.44
C VAL A 31 20.29 -2.42 -10.24
N ASP A 32 21.06 -2.57 -9.16
CA ASP A 32 20.60 -3.25 -7.96
C ASP A 32 19.73 -2.30 -7.13
N LEU A 33 18.51 -2.04 -7.60
CA LEU A 33 17.51 -1.31 -6.83
C LEU A 33 16.89 -2.30 -5.84
N THR A 34 17.33 -2.22 -4.60
CA THR A 34 16.74 -3.00 -3.51
C THR A 34 15.88 -2.11 -2.64
N PHE A 35 14.62 -2.48 -2.44
CA PHE A 35 13.76 -1.83 -1.48
C PHE A 35 13.12 -2.84 -0.54
N THR A 36 13.10 -2.52 0.75
CA THR A 36 12.44 -3.35 1.75
C THR A 36 11.27 -2.59 2.34
N ILE A 37 10.05 -3.04 2.08
CA ILE A 37 8.84 -2.42 2.64
C ILE A 37 8.76 -2.79 4.13
N PRO A 38 8.74 -1.83 5.06
CA PRO A 38 8.57 -2.12 6.47
C PRO A 38 7.21 -2.81 6.72
N ARG A 39 7.22 -3.92 7.48
CA ARG A 39 5.99 -4.69 7.78
C ARG A 39 4.95 -3.90 8.58
N ARG A 40 5.39 -2.90 9.35
CA ARG A 40 4.56 -2.06 10.21
C ARG A 40 5.16 -0.67 10.27
N HIS A 41 4.27 0.32 10.23
CA HIS A 41 4.62 1.72 10.46
C HIS A 41 4.08 2.15 11.83
N LYS A 42 4.91 2.85 12.61
CA LYS A 42 4.49 3.35 13.93
C LYS A 42 3.68 4.63 13.78
N SER A 43 4.05 5.46 12.82
CA SER A 43 3.41 6.75 12.56
C SER A 43 2.87 6.85 11.14
N ARG A 44 1.98 7.82 10.91
CA ARG A 44 1.50 8.16 9.56
C ARG A 44 2.64 8.73 8.71
N ARG A 45 3.57 9.45 9.34
CA ARG A 45 4.74 10.03 8.68
C ARG A 45 5.67 8.94 8.16
N ASP A 46 5.94 7.92 8.96
CA ASP A 46 6.79 6.79 8.53
C ASP A 46 6.19 6.05 7.33
N LEU A 47 4.86 5.96 7.27
CA LEU A 47 4.14 5.39 6.14
C LEU A 47 4.27 6.29 4.90
N ASP A 48 4.07 7.60 5.06
CA ASP A 48 4.19 8.57 3.98
C ASP A 48 5.61 8.59 3.40
N ASP A 49 6.64 8.59 4.26
CA ASP A 49 8.04 8.53 3.86
C ASP A 49 8.34 7.24 3.06
N SER A 50 7.75 6.11 3.46
CA SER A 50 7.92 4.83 2.75
C SER A 50 7.22 4.83 1.39
N ILE A 51 6.03 5.43 1.30
CA ILE A 51 5.31 5.61 0.03
C ILE A 51 6.15 6.49 -0.91
N ASP A 52 6.71 7.59 -0.39
CA ASP A 52 7.53 8.49 -1.19
C ASP A 52 8.80 7.82 -1.70
N GLN A 53 9.44 6.98 -0.87
CA GLN A 53 10.58 6.16 -1.29
C GLN A 53 10.20 5.18 -2.42
N ILE A 54 9.05 4.50 -2.30
CA ILE A 54 8.56 3.59 -3.34
C ILE A 54 8.27 4.34 -4.64
N VAL A 55 7.59 5.48 -4.56
CA VAL A 55 7.28 6.31 -5.74
C VAL A 55 8.56 6.80 -6.42
N ASN A 56 9.55 7.23 -5.63
CA ASN A 56 10.85 7.63 -6.16
C ASN A 56 11.59 6.47 -6.83
N LEU A 57 11.53 5.27 -6.24
CA LEU A 57 12.12 4.06 -6.81
C LEU A 57 11.46 3.70 -8.15
N LEU A 58 10.13 3.74 -8.24
CA LEU A 58 9.41 3.54 -9.50
C LEU A 58 9.77 4.60 -10.54
N GLY A 59 10.02 5.84 -10.10
CA GLY A 59 10.58 6.90 -10.94
C GLY A 59 11.98 6.57 -11.47
N GLN A 60 12.83 5.93 -10.66
CA GLN A 60 14.14 5.42 -11.10
C GLN A 60 13.99 4.26 -12.09
N VAL A 61 13.13 3.27 -11.79
CA VAL A 61 12.83 2.16 -12.71
C VAL A 61 12.44 2.67 -14.10
N ARG A 62 11.61 3.71 -14.17
CA ARG A 62 11.25 4.33 -15.46
C ARG A 62 12.44 4.92 -16.21
N LYS A 63 13.36 5.59 -15.51
CA LYS A 63 14.60 6.10 -16.12
C LYS A 63 15.44 4.96 -16.66
N GLU A 64 15.59 3.91 -15.86
CA GLU A 64 16.33 2.71 -16.27
C GLU A 64 15.73 2.03 -17.49
N MET A 65 14.40 1.99 -17.62
CA MET A 65 13.73 1.49 -18.83
C MET A 65 14.08 2.31 -20.07
N ILE A 66 14.17 3.64 -19.94
CA ILE A 66 14.56 4.54 -21.03
C ILE A 66 16.03 4.33 -21.40
N ASP A 67 16.92 4.28 -20.40
CA ASP A 67 18.36 4.08 -20.61
C ASP A 67 18.62 2.73 -21.28
N LEU A 68 17.94 1.66 -20.81
CA LEU A 68 17.97 0.34 -21.45
C LEU A 68 17.55 0.41 -22.91
N ALA A 69 16.50 1.16 -23.24
CA ALA A 69 15.98 1.24 -24.61
C ALA A 69 16.91 2.03 -25.53
N ALA A 70 17.71 2.94 -24.97
CA ALA A 70 18.75 3.68 -25.70
C ALA A 70 20.01 2.83 -25.98
N GLU A 71 20.30 1.82 -25.16
CA GLU A 71 21.46 0.93 -25.32
C GLU A 71 21.32 -0.05 -26.51
N GLY A 72 20.12 -0.22 -27.07
CA GLY A 72 19.86 -1.05 -28.24
C GLY A 72 18.46 -1.67 -28.20
N PRO A 73 18.08 -2.47 -29.22
CA PRO A 73 16.81 -3.18 -29.20
C PRO A 73 16.78 -4.17 -28.03
N LEU A 74 15.87 -3.96 -27.08
CA LEU A 74 15.72 -4.79 -25.88
C LEU A 74 14.77 -5.96 -26.12
N GLY A 75 15.01 -7.07 -25.43
CA GLY A 75 13.97 -8.06 -25.18
C GLY A 75 12.71 -7.42 -24.61
N THR A 76 11.55 -7.59 -25.25
CA THR A 76 10.22 -7.24 -24.67
C THR A 76 10.03 -7.79 -23.27
N ASP A 77 10.72 -8.90 -22.98
CA ASP A 77 10.63 -9.66 -21.75
C ASP A 77 11.43 -8.99 -20.61
N ALA A 78 12.57 -8.34 -20.89
CA ALA A 78 13.34 -7.62 -19.87
C ALA A 78 12.59 -6.38 -19.33
N LEU A 79 11.88 -5.67 -20.20
CA LEU A 79 10.94 -4.61 -19.78
C LEU A 79 9.71 -5.20 -19.06
N GLY A 80 9.34 -6.43 -19.39
CA GLY A 80 8.28 -7.19 -18.71
C GLY A 80 8.62 -7.52 -17.26
N ASP A 81 9.83 -7.99 -17.01
CA ASP A 81 10.30 -8.35 -15.67
C ASP A 81 10.32 -7.14 -14.74
N LEU A 82 10.86 -6.00 -15.20
CA LEU A 82 10.86 -4.75 -14.42
C LEU A 82 9.44 -4.27 -14.06
N VAL A 83 8.50 -4.39 -14.98
CA VAL A 83 7.08 -4.05 -14.72
C VAL A 83 6.47 -5.04 -13.74
N GLN A 84 6.78 -6.32 -13.85
CA GLN A 84 6.26 -7.34 -12.94
C GLN A 84 6.77 -7.14 -11.50
N GLU A 85 8.06 -6.87 -11.33
CA GLU A 85 8.65 -6.53 -10.02
C GLU A 85 8.04 -5.24 -9.44
N ALA A 86 7.78 -4.24 -10.29
CA ALA A 86 7.10 -3.01 -9.88
C ALA A 86 5.67 -3.26 -9.40
N ARG A 87 4.92 -4.14 -10.09
CA ARG A 87 3.56 -4.55 -9.68
C ARG A 87 3.57 -5.23 -8.33
N GLU A 88 4.49 -6.18 -8.13
CA GLU A 88 4.61 -6.91 -6.86
C GLU A 88 4.94 -5.96 -5.72
N MET A 89 5.91 -5.06 -5.90
CA MET A 89 6.24 -4.04 -4.90
C MET A 89 5.04 -3.16 -4.53
N VAL A 90 4.29 -2.69 -5.53
CA VAL A 90 3.13 -1.83 -5.31
C VAL A 90 1.99 -2.59 -4.62
N HIS A 91 1.75 -3.85 -5.00
CA HIS A 91 0.77 -4.70 -4.32
C HIS A 91 1.14 -4.92 -2.84
N GLY A 92 2.42 -5.19 -2.56
CA GLY A 92 2.92 -5.29 -1.18
C GLY A 92 2.73 -3.99 -0.40
N ALA A 93 3.02 -2.84 -1.02
CA ALA A 93 2.84 -1.52 -0.41
C ALA A 93 1.36 -1.22 -0.11
N VAL A 94 0.45 -1.50 -1.05
CA VAL A 94 -0.99 -1.32 -0.89
C VAL A 94 -1.52 -2.18 0.26
N PHE A 95 -1.03 -3.41 0.39
CA PHE A 95 -1.37 -4.28 1.51
C PHE A 95 -0.95 -3.67 2.85
N VAL A 96 0.29 -3.18 2.95
CA VAL A 96 0.81 -2.54 4.18
C VAL A 96 0.03 -1.27 4.54
N VAL A 97 -0.28 -0.41 3.56
CA VAL A 97 -1.12 0.78 3.75
C VAL A 97 -2.50 0.37 4.27
N THR A 98 -3.14 -0.60 3.62
CA THR A 98 -4.48 -1.05 4.00
C THR A 98 -4.50 -1.61 5.42
N ARG A 99 -3.51 -2.44 5.76
CA ARG A 99 -3.32 -2.98 7.12
C ARG A 99 -3.13 -1.87 8.16
N PHE A 100 -2.29 -0.87 7.88
CA PHE A 100 -2.03 0.23 8.81
C PHE A 100 -3.31 1.00 9.18
N TYR A 101 -4.16 1.31 8.19
CA TYR A 101 -5.43 1.99 8.45
C TYR A 101 -6.46 1.07 9.10
N HIS A 102 -6.43 -0.22 8.80
CA HIS A 102 -7.29 -1.20 9.44
C HIS A 102 -6.97 -1.35 10.94
N ASP A 103 -5.70 -1.51 11.30
CA ASP A 103 -5.27 -1.64 12.71
C ASP A 103 -5.70 -0.41 13.54
N ARG A 104 -5.69 0.79 12.93
CA ARG A 104 -6.18 2.02 13.57
C ARG A 104 -7.70 2.05 13.72
N GLU A 105 -8.44 1.64 12.68
CA GLU A 105 -9.90 1.51 12.74
C GLU A 105 -10.32 0.53 13.85
N GLU A 106 -9.63 -0.62 13.95
CA GLU A 106 -9.85 -1.59 15.03
C GLU A 106 -9.52 -0.99 16.40
N GLY A 107 -8.40 -0.29 16.55
CA GLY A 107 -8.02 0.37 17.80
C GLY A 107 -9.10 1.35 18.29
N VAL A 108 -9.66 2.16 17.39
CA VAL A 108 -10.76 3.09 17.70
C VAL A 108 -12.03 2.33 18.13
N ARG A 109 -12.39 1.25 17.42
CA ARG A 109 -13.53 0.40 17.78
C ARG A 109 -13.37 -0.23 19.16
N THR A 110 -12.20 -0.79 19.45
CA THR A 110 -11.92 -1.44 20.73
C THR A 110 -11.92 -0.42 21.87
N ALA A 111 -11.34 0.77 21.69
CA ALA A 111 -11.37 1.84 22.69
C ALA A 111 -12.82 2.27 23.00
N ARG A 112 -13.64 2.49 21.98
CA ARG A 112 -15.07 2.76 22.11
C ARG A 112 -15.79 1.66 22.91
N GLN A 113 -15.59 0.39 22.54
CA GLN A 113 -16.21 -0.74 23.23
C GLN A 113 -15.83 -0.80 24.71
N ARG A 114 -14.56 -0.51 25.05
CA ARG A 114 -14.09 -0.44 26.44
C ARG A 114 -14.78 0.69 27.22
N GLU A 115 -14.92 1.88 26.62
CA GLU A 115 -15.64 3.00 27.26
C GLU A 115 -17.13 2.69 27.47
N TYR A 116 -17.81 2.09 26.49
CA TYR A 116 -19.19 1.63 26.68
C TYR A 116 -19.31 0.52 27.72
N ALA A 117 -18.35 -0.39 27.79
CA ALA A 117 -18.36 -1.44 28.81
C ALA A 117 -18.21 -0.84 30.23
N ALA A 118 -17.31 0.14 30.41
CA ALA A 118 -17.18 0.88 31.67
C ALA A 118 -18.46 1.67 32.01
N LEU A 119 -19.08 2.32 31.02
CA LEU A 119 -20.35 3.04 31.23
C LEU A 119 -21.50 2.10 31.64
N ARG A 120 -21.53 0.86 31.15
CA ARG A 120 -22.55 -0.14 31.54
C ARG A 120 -22.41 -0.62 32.98
N GLN A 121 -21.22 -0.53 33.57
CA GLN A 121 -20.98 -0.86 34.98
C GLN A 121 -21.50 0.24 35.92
N GLN A 122 -21.76 1.44 35.40
CA GLN A 122 -22.41 2.53 36.14
C GLN A 122 -23.94 2.35 36.14
N ARG A 123 -24.63 2.86 37.17
CA ARG A 123 -26.11 2.76 37.28
C ARG A 123 -26.79 3.36 36.04
N ARG A 124 -27.54 2.54 35.32
CA ARG A 124 -28.32 2.95 34.14
C ARG A 124 -29.47 3.86 34.57
N GLY A 125 -29.77 4.90 33.78
CA GLY A 125 -30.96 5.74 33.94
C GLY A 125 -30.76 7.08 34.66
N CYS A 126 -29.54 7.43 35.10
CA CYS A 126 -29.27 8.79 35.58
C CYS A 126 -28.91 9.73 34.41
N VAL A 127 -29.20 11.02 34.54
CA VAL A 127 -28.85 12.05 33.54
C VAL A 127 -27.37 12.00 33.17
N ALA A 128 -26.49 11.73 34.16
CA ALA A 128 -25.06 11.55 33.93
C ALA A 128 -24.75 10.39 32.95
N HIS A 129 -25.47 9.28 33.05
CA HIS A 129 -25.31 8.14 32.12
C HIS A 129 -25.63 8.57 30.68
N HIS A 130 -26.71 9.32 30.47
CA HIS A 130 -27.09 9.83 29.14
C HIS A 130 -26.05 10.82 28.60
N ILE A 131 -25.53 11.71 29.46
CA ILE A 131 -24.46 12.64 29.09
C ILE A 131 -23.19 11.90 28.70
N TYR A 132 -22.73 10.93 29.50
CA TYR A 132 -21.55 10.12 29.16
C TYR A 132 -21.75 9.30 27.89
N HIS A 133 -22.95 8.73 27.68
CA HIS A 133 -23.29 8.04 26.44
C HIS A 133 -23.18 8.98 25.23
N ALA A 134 -23.72 10.20 25.32
CA ALA A 134 -23.63 11.21 24.27
C ALA A 134 -22.17 11.60 24.00
N ILE A 135 -21.36 11.82 25.04
CA ILE A 135 -19.93 12.15 24.92
C ILE A 135 -19.17 11.03 24.19
N ILE A 136 -19.37 9.76 24.55
CA ILE A 136 -18.72 8.63 23.87
C ILE A 136 -19.19 8.58 22.41
N THR A 137 -20.48 8.81 22.15
CA THR A 137 -21.03 8.79 20.79
C THR A 137 -20.41 9.87 19.90
N ILE A 138 -20.27 11.10 20.42
CA ILE A 138 -19.65 12.23 19.72
C ILE A 138 -18.14 12.01 19.56
N ARG A 139 -17.44 11.60 20.62
CA ARG A 139 -15.98 11.36 20.59
C ARG A 139 -15.59 10.28 19.58
N TYR A 140 -16.43 9.25 19.46
CA TYR A 140 -16.20 8.14 18.53
C TYR A 140 -17.20 8.17 17.38
N GLU A 141 -17.60 9.36 16.93
CA GLU A 141 -18.55 9.52 15.83
C GLU A 141 -17.96 8.88 14.56
N PHE A 142 -18.33 7.61 14.40
CA PHE A 142 -17.54 6.67 13.61
C PHE A 142 -17.64 7.00 12.12
N ALA A 143 -18.73 7.63 11.69
CA ALA A 143 -18.93 8.03 10.31
C ALA A 143 -17.89 9.08 9.86
N ALA A 144 -17.61 10.09 10.68
CA ALA A 144 -16.66 11.15 10.36
C ALA A 144 -15.20 10.67 10.48
N HIS A 145 -14.87 9.91 11.53
CA HIS A 145 -13.52 9.37 11.69
C HIS A 145 -13.19 8.24 10.70
N ALA A 146 -14.15 7.35 10.41
CA ALA A 146 -13.93 6.28 9.43
C ALA A 146 -13.83 6.85 8.02
N SER A 147 -14.65 7.84 7.63
CA SER A 147 -14.54 8.46 6.31
C SER A 147 -13.18 9.12 6.10
N GLN A 148 -12.64 9.82 7.11
CA GLN A 148 -11.30 10.40 7.06
C GLN A 148 -10.18 9.35 6.95
N LEU A 149 -10.29 8.24 7.69
CA LEU A 149 -9.32 7.14 7.60
C LEU A 149 -9.37 6.45 6.24
N LEU A 150 -10.57 6.21 5.69
CA LEU A 150 -10.76 5.62 4.37
C LEU A 150 -10.23 6.55 3.27
N ALA A 151 -10.59 7.84 3.28
CA ALA A 151 -10.08 8.81 2.32
C ALA A 151 -8.54 8.93 2.39
N SER A 152 -7.98 8.89 3.59
CA SER A 152 -6.52 8.93 3.77
C SER A 152 -5.83 7.68 3.24
N ARG A 153 -6.44 6.50 3.41
CA ARG A 153 -5.97 5.24 2.83
C ARG A 153 -6.05 5.30 1.31
N ASP A 154 -7.21 5.67 0.77
CA ASP A 154 -7.49 5.65 -0.66
C ASP A 154 -6.59 6.62 -1.43
N SER A 155 -6.33 7.81 -0.87
CA SER A 155 -5.37 8.76 -1.43
C SER A 155 -3.94 8.19 -1.54
N ARG A 156 -3.49 7.43 -0.53
CA ARG A 156 -2.17 6.80 -0.52
C ARG A 156 -2.08 5.63 -1.50
N VAL A 157 -3.12 4.81 -1.54
CA VAL A 157 -3.24 3.71 -2.51
C VAL A 157 -3.27 4.27 -3.93
N ALA A 158 -4.03 5.33 -4.19
CA ALA A 158 -4.08 5.99 -5.49
C ALA A 158 -2.70 6.51 -5.92
N LYS A 159 -1.91 7.09 -5.01
CA LYS A 159 -0.55 7.55 -5.30
C LYS A 159 0.38 6.41 -5.73
N LEU A 160 0.29 5.26 -5.07
CA LEU A 160 1.07 4.07 -5.43
C LEU A 160 0.65 3.48 -6.78
N LEU A 161 -0.66 3.39 -7.03
CA LEU A 161 -1.21 2.88 -8.28
C LEU A 161 -0.93 3.81 -9.47
N ASP A 162 -0.97 5.13 -9.27
CA ASP A 162 -0.58 6.12 -10.28
C ASP A 162 0.92 5.98 -10.65
N ALA A 163 1.78 5.79 -9.65
CA ALA A 163 3.20 5.56 -9.90
C ALA A 163 3.45 4.26 -10.68
N LEU A 164 2.74 3.17 -10.35
CA LEU A 164 2.78 1.92 -11.11
C LEU A 164 2.31 2.12 -12.55
N HIS A 165 1.16 2.78 -12.73
CA HIS A 165 0.57 3.03 -14.04
C HIS A 165 1.54 3.78 -14.95
N LYS A 166 2.29 4.75 -14.41
CA LYS A 166 3.34 5.46 -15.16
C LYS A 166 4.47 4.54 -15.63
N VAL A 167 4.82 3.48 -14.87
CA VAL A 167 5.80 2.48 -15.30
C VAL A 167 5.23 1.60 -16.43
N GLU A 168 3.98 1.17 -16.30
CA GLU A 168 3.30 0.36 -17.32
C GLU A 168 3.15 1.11 -18.64
N VAL A 169 2.75 2.38 -18.59
CA VAL A 169 2.68 3.26 -19.77
C VAL A 169 4.05 3.43 -20.40
N GLN A 170 5.10 3.64 -19.60
CA GLN A 170 6.47 3.75 -20.10
C GLN A 170 6.89 2.50 -20.89
N LYS A 171 6.54 1.29 -20.42
CA LYS A 171 6.81 0.05 -21.14
C LYS A 171 6.12 0.08 -22.51
N LEU A 172 4.84 0.41 -22.55
CA LEU A 172 4.05 0.42 -23.79
C LEU A 172 4.60 1.43 -24.81
N GLU A 173 5.00 2.61 -24.34
CA GLU A 173 5.64 3.64 -25.18
C GLU A 173 6.95 3.15 -25.79
N LEU A 174 7.81 2.51 -25.00
CA LEU A 174 9.11 1.99 -25.47
C LEU A 174 8.93 0.83 -26.46
N VAL A 175 7.95 -0.04 -26.25
CA VAL A 175 7.59 -1.11 -27.20
C VAL A 175 7.07 -0.50 -28.51
N ALA A 176 6.22 0.53 -28.44
CA ALA A 176 5.66 1.19 -29.62
C ALA A 176 6.72 1.94 -30.45
N GLN A 177 7.81 2.39 -29.84
CA GLN A 177 8.93 3.07 -30.51
C GLN A 177 9.84 2.11 -31.31
N GLY A 178 9.55 0.80 -31.34
CA GLY A 178 10.23 -0.16 -32.21
C GLY A 178 11.59 -0.65 -31.68
N GLY A 179 11.93 -0.33 -30.43
CA GLY A 179 13.19 -0.71 -29.80
C GLY A 179 13.19 -2.10 -29.17
N THR A 180 12.39 -3.07 -29.65
CA THR A 180 12.36 -4.40 -29.01
C THR A 180 12.35 -5.58 -29.98
N THR A 181 13.37 -6.44 -29.89
CA THR A 181 13.42 -7.77 -30.50
C THR A 181 13.01 -8.82 -29.44
N PRO A 182 12.18 -9.82 -29.78
CA PRO A 182 11.88 -10.91 -28.85
C PRO A 182 13.15 -11.75 -28.58
N TYR A 183 13.24 -12.44 -27.44
CA TYR A 183 14.43 -13.16 -26.93
C TYR A 183 15.02 -14.27 -27.85
N TRP A 184 14.48 -14.45 -29.05
CA TRP A 184 14.73 -15.58 -29.95
C TRP A 184 15.27 -15.17 -31.33
N GLU A 185 16.24 -14.27 -31.38
CA GLU A 185 17.19 -14.15 -32.52
C GLU A 185 18.63 -14.04 -32.04
#